data_AF-A0A5N6X1C6-F1
#
_entry.id   AF-A0A5N6X1C6-F1
#
_cell.length_a   1.000
_cell.length_b   1.000
_cell.length_c   1.000
_cell.angle_alpha   90.00
_cell.angle_beta   90.00
_cell.angle_gamma   90.00
#
_symmetry.space_group_name_H-M   'P 1'
#
loop_
_entity.id
_entity.type
_entity.pdbx_description
1 polymer ?
#
loop_
_entity_poly.entity_id
_entity_poly.type
_entity_poly.pdbx_seq_one_letter_code
_entity_poly.pdbx_strand_id
1 'polypeptide(L)'
;MTTLPPIKGAESLPSRWSLTEDLGGYDMPIRLEGEIGDVMVRGTIPDSIDGTFYRVGSDHFTPTLPGHSPLLGHGVVSAFRIHKGQVDFKIRYVQNDRYKLERNRKESVWGDMRDHPLSQHPCVKAVLTSTSNTNVIYWAGRLLALQEMDPPYAMDPDTLETTGVDPFGNQILSPTFTAHPKIDSNVNELVTWGIDHGANEIISYSIDRHGIVKNEHRIKRAIGGLIHDIALTENWIVFCQWPTSFVDGTTAWDTSRPAIFVVAPRHPEHPVEGSGWEPYEHRMYTHYFNSEIVHTAGAWEEGGKIFFEGTWPHDSLFPFWPKTDGKKPSEKTVVDLVRLEIDVRQPSNTKIPDPVTLVDIPNEFPRIDERFYCRKYDHIFMNIYYSETEKSLVNKHVFEGLNATAMLTKSTGELKVYYPGPNCRCQEPVFIPRSDSAPEGDGHVIFAVDRLDINLTNLVILDTKDFEHPVAVIELPLRMRAQIHGNWVDARELNGQPLVVPPPLHHMTWKHRPGQSVPTGRGVVAESSEV
;
A
#
# COMPACT_ATOMS: atom_id res chain seq x y z
N MET A 1 12.06 22.44 7.22
CA MET A 1 11.98 21.23 8.07
C MET A 1 12.48 21.61 9.44
N THR A 2 11.58 21.78 10.40
CA THR A 2 11.96 22.02 11.79
C THR A 2 11.00 21.24 12.66
N THR A 3 11.54 20.61 13.69
CA THR A 3 10.78 20.11 14.83
C THR A 3 9.75 21.13 15.31
N LEU A 4 8.70 20.66 15.97
CA LEU A 4 7.83 21.56 16.71
C LEU A 4 8.72 22.48 17.57
N PRO A 5 8.58 23.81 17.45
CA PRO A 5 9.41 24.73 18.20
C PRO A 5 9.28 24.37 19.69
N PRO A 6 10.40 24.20 20.41
CA PRO A 6 10.33 23.98 21.84
C PRO A 6 9.56 25.12 22.49
N ILE A 7 8.80 24.79 23.54
CA ILE A 7 8.14 25.82 24.36
C ILE A 7 9.23 26.74 24.90
N LYS A 8 8.95 28.05 24.94
CA LYS A 8 9.89 29.05 25.45
C LYS A 8 10.46 28.63 26.81
N GLY A 9 11.79 28.56 26.91
CA GLY A 9 12.53 28.12 28.10
C GLY A 9 12.89 26.61 28.11
N ALA A 10 12.42 25.83 27.13
CA ALA A 10 12.74 24.42 26.98
C ALA A 10 13.84 24.15 25.93
N GLU A 11 14.37 25.19 25.28
CA GLU A 11 15.32 25.08 24.16
C GLU A 11 16.61 24.34 24.54
N SER A 12 17.03 24.43 25.81
CA SER A 12 18.24 23.80 26.33
C SER A 12 17.99 22.49 27.09
N LEU A 13 16.73 22.05 27.21
CA LEU A 13 16.41 20.82 27.93
C LEU A 13 16.88 19.60 27.13
N PRO A 14 17.65 18.67 27.73
CA PRO A 14 18.09 17.47 27.04
C PRO A 14 16.91 16.53 26.79
N SER A 15 16.88 15.90 25.62
CA SER A 15 15.96 14.81 25.30
C SER A 15 16.70 13.48 25.29
N ARG A 16 16.05 12.42 25.77
CA ARG A 16 16.50 11.04 25.56
C ARG A 16 16.35 10.58 24.10
N TRP A 17 15.61 11.35 23.30
CA TRP A 17 15.46 11.13 21.88
C TRP A 17 16.56 11.87 21.14
N SER A 18 17.34 11.13 20.36
CA SER A 18 18.10 11.73 19.27
C SER A 18 17.13 12.43 18.33
N LEU A 19 17.46 13.66 17.96
CA LEU A 19 16.77 14.30 16.86
C LEU A 19 17.30 13.71 15.57
N THR A 20 16.41 13.05 14.85
CA THR A 20 16.71 12.37 13.60
C THR A 20 16.06 13.19 12.48
N GLU A 21 16.86 13.85 11.64
CA GLU A 21 16.38 14.81 10.64
C GLU A 21 15.43 14.16 9.61
N ASP A 22 15.72 12.91 9.24
CA ASP A 22 14.93 12.05 8.35
C ASP A 22 13.56 11.66 8.94
N LEU A 23 13.37 11.85 10.24
CA LEU A 23 12.09 11.71 10.93
C LEU A 23 11.61 13.07 11.48
N GLY A 24 12.14 14.19 10.99
CA GLY A 24 11.79 15.53 11.44
C GLY A 24 10.51 16.08 10.83
N GLY A 25 9.94 17.12 11.45
CA GLY A 25 8.76 17.82 10.91
C GLY A 25 7.53 16.91 10.77
N TYR A 26 7.01 16.79 9.55
CA TYR A 26 5.79 16.02 9.24
C TYR A 26 6.01 14.50 9.25
N ASP A 27 7.26 14.05 9.22
CA ASP A 27 7.63 12.64 9.29
C ASP A 27 7.91 12.17 10.72
N MET A 28 7.75 13.08 11.70
CA MET A 28 7.85 12.81 13.13
C MET A 28 6.92 11.67 13.55
N PRO A 29 7.41 10.67 14.27
CA PRO A 29 6.58 9.62 14.85
C PRO A 29 5.43 10.16 15.69
N ILE A 30 4.29 9.47 15.67
CA ILE A 30 3.09 9.88 16.42
C ILE A 30 2.88 8.95 17.61
N ARG A 31 3.02 7.64 17.38
CA ARG A 31 2.88 6.58 18.39
C ARG A 31 1.52 6.55 19.07
N LEU A 32 0.49 6.86 18.29
CA LEU A 32 -0.89 6.83 18.73
C LEU A 32 -1.49 5.46 18.43
N GLU A 33 -2.12 4.87 19.44
CA GLU A 33 -3.14 3.85 19.29
C GLU A 33 -4.43 4.41 19.91
N GLY A 34 -5.56 4.30 19.22
CA GLY A 34 -6.80 4.88 19.71
C GLY A 34 -7.90 4.92 18.67
N GLU A 35 -8.99 5.59 19.02
CA GLU A 35 -10.19 5.67 18.20
C GLU A 35 -10.90 7.01 18.37
N ILE A 36 -11.65 7.42 17.35
CA ILE A 36 -12.50 8.60 17.32
C ILE A 36 -13.81 8.18 16.64
N GLY A 37 -14.92 8.22 17.38
CA GLY A 37 -16.25 8.00 16.81
C GLY A 37 -16.80 9.28 16.19
N ASP A 38 -17.56 9.14 15.11
CA ASP A 38 -18.27 10.24 14.42
C ASP A 38 -17.35 11.45 14.10
N VAL A 39 -16.31 11.19 13.31
CA VAL A 39 -15.36 12.20 12.82
C VAL A 39 -16.10 13.26 12.01
N MET A 40 -15.69 14.53 12.15
CA MET A 40 -16.30 15.65 11.42
C MET A 40 -16.19 15.46 9.91
N VAL A 41 -17.31 15.65 9.20
CA VAL A 41 -17.40 15.60 7.74
C VAL A 41 -17.86 16.95 7.21
N ARG A 42 -17.12 17.51 6.24
CA ARG A 42 -17.60 18.60 5.38
C ARG A 42 -18.11 18.04 4.07
N GLY A 43 -19.17 18.64 3.52
CA GLY A 43 -19.82 18.13 2.30
C GLY A 43 -20.80 17.01 2.61
N THR A 44 -20.99 16.08 1.69
CA THR A 44 -21.90 14.95 1.86
C THR A 44 -21.26 13.71 1.27
N ILE A 45 -20.99 12.72 2.12
CA ILE A 45 -20.51 11.42 1.68
C ILE A 45 -21.70 10.71 0.99
N PRO A 46 -21.56 10.27 -0.26
CA PRO A 46 -22.62 9.55 -0.96
C PRO A 46 -23.03 8.26 -0.25
N ASP A 47 -24.33 7.96 -0.20
CA ASP A 47 -24.87 6.73 0.43
C ASP A 47 -24.32 5.44 -0.19
N SER A 48 -23.79 5.49 -1.41
CA SER A 48 -23.13 4.36 -2.06
C SER A 48 -21.78 3.98 -1.42
N ILE A 49 -21.22 4.82 -0.54
CA ILE A 49 -19.98 4.56 0.16
C ILE A 49 -20.30 3.96 1.53
N ASP A 50 -20.26 2.64 1.61
CA ASP A 50 -20.49 1.86 2.84
C ASP A 50 -19.41 0.78 2.99
N GLY A 51 -18.52 0.93 3.97
CA GLY A 51 -17.34 0.08 4.09
C GLY A 51 -16.25 0.70 4.93
N THR A 52 -15.02 0.19 4.80
CA THR A 52 -13.87 0.66 5.57
C THR A 52 -12.66 0.90 4.67
N PHE A 53 -12.06 2.08 4.78
CA PHE A 53 -10.78 2.38 4.18
C PHE A 53 -9.66 2.05 5.18
N TYR A 54 -8.92 0.97 4.90
CA TYR A 54 -7.76 0.56 5.69
C TYR A 54 -6.48 1.06 5.06
N ARG A 55 -5.52 1.47 5.88
CA ARG A 55 -4.23 1.99 5.42
C ARG A 55 -3.15 1.59 6.40
N VAL A 56 -1.92 1.42 5.94
CA VAL A 56 -0.79 1.13 6.82
C VAL A 56 0.40 2.00 6.49
N GLY A 57 1.15 2.39 7.51
CA GLY A 57 2.41 3.08 7.33
C GLY A 57 3.43 2.71 8.38
N SER A 58 4.61 3.25 8.18
CA SER A 58 5.70 3.18 9.13
C SER A 58 5.48 4.21 10.25
N ASP A 59 5.68 3.84 11.52
CA ASP A 59 5.78 4.78 12.63
C ASP A 59 6.80 4.25 13.66
N HIS A 60 7.88 5.00 13.89
CA HIS A 60 8.97 4.55 14.77
C HIS A 60 8.54 4.64 16.24
N PHE A 61 8.32 3.48 16.86
CA PHE A 61 7.92 3.39 18.26
C PHE A 61 9.04 3.80 19.24
N THR A 62 10.31 3.55 18.90
CA THR A 62 11.51 3.84 19.73
C THR A 62 12.38 4.93 19.12
N PRO A 63 13.30 5.56 19.90
CA PRO A 63 14.28 6.50 19.35
C PRO A 63 15.19 5.80 18.35
N THR A 64 15.39 6.45 17.21
CA THR A 64 16.33 6.01 16.18
C THR A 64 17.54 6.92 16.17
N LEU A 65 18.70 6.38 15.79
CA LEU A 65 19.90 7.19 15.59
C LEU A 65 19.76 8.07 14.34
N PRO A 66 20.51 9.18 14.24
CA PRO A 66 20.53 10.01 13.04
C PRO A 66 20.83 9.19 11.79
N GLY A 67 20.06 9.46 10.73
CA GLY A 67 20.24 8.81 9.46
C GLY A 67 19.68 7.40 9.41
N HIS A 68 18.79 6.98 10.32
CA HIS A 68 18.00 5.74 10.19
C HIS A 68 16.98 5.86 9.03
N SER A 69 16.41 4.76 8.57
CA SER A 69 15.50 4.76 7.42
C SER A 69 14.08 5.09 7.89
N PRO A 70 13.39 6.04 7.22
CA PRO A 70 11.99 6.32 7.49
C PRO A 70 11.06 5.15 7.09
N LEU A 71 11.56 4.20 6.28
CA LEU A 71 10.81 3.02 5.82
C LEU A 71 10.81 1.87 6.84
N LEU A 72 11.67 1.90 7.86
CA LEU A 72 11.81 0.81 8.83
C LEU A 72 11.06 1.03 10.16
N GLY A 73 10.13 1.97 10.20
CA GLY A 73 9.26 2.15 11.36
C GLY A 73 8.24 1.03 11.47
N HIS A 74 7.64 0.90 12.64
CA HIS A 74 6.69 -0.18 12.93
C HIS A 74 5.38 0.06 12.18
N GLY A 75 4.76 -1.01 11.69
CA GLY A 75 3.48 -0.95 10.99
C GLY A 75 2.39 -0.41 11.90
N VAL A 76 1.76 0.67 11.49
CA VAL A 76 0.58 1.24 12.13
C VAL A 76 -0.57 1.26 11.13
N VAL A 77 -1.63 0.51 11.45
CA VAL A 77 -2.83 0.40 10.62
C VAL A 77 -3.85 1.42 11.09
N SER A 78 -4.39 2.18 10.15
CA SER A 78 -5.55 3.05 10.36
C SER A 78 -6.76 2.49 9.61
N ALA A 79 -7.95 2.72 10.16
CA ALA A 79 -9.23 2.30 9.60
C ALA A 79 -10.21 3.47 9.69
N PHE A 80 -10.89 3.75 8.58
CA PHE A 80 -11.97 4.72 8.48
C PHE A 80 -13.22 4.01 8.03
N ARG A 81 -14.12 3.71 8.97
CA ARG A 81 -15.38 3.02 8.68
C ARG A 81 -16.44 4.05 8.36
N ILE A 82 -17.01 3.94 7.18
CA ILE A 82 -18.01 4.87 6.65
C ILE A 82 -19.32 4.12 6.54
N HIS A 83 -20.38 4.64 7.17
CA HIS A 83 -21.73 4.10 7.06
C HIS A 83 -22.74 5.25 7.11
N LYS A 84 -23.62 5.36 6.11
CA LYS A 84 -24.66 6.41 6.04
C LYS A 84 -24.11 7.82 6.29
N GLY A 85 -22.95 8.10 5.71
CA GLY A 85 -22.23 9.37 5.81
C GLY A 85 -21.59 9.69 7.16
N GLN A 86 -21.67 8.78 8.14
CA GLN A 86 -20.91 8.86 9.39
C GLN A 86 -19.57 8.15 9.24
N VAL A 87 -18.54 8.66 9.92
CA VAL A 87 -17.18 8.11 9.82
C VAL A 87 -16.61 7.85 11.21
N ASP A 88 -16.27 6.60 11.47
CA ASP A 88 -15.49 6.21 12.63
C ASP A 88 -14.03 6.02 12.25
N PHE A 89 -13.11 6.36 13.16
CA PHE A 89 -11.67 6.20 12.99
C PHE A 89 -11.08 5.32 14.07
N LYS A 90 -10.16 4.43 13.69
CA LYS A 90 -9.33 3.63 14.60
C LYS A 90 -7.91 3.51 14.06
N ILE A 91 -6.93 3.52 14.96
CA ILE A 91 -5.51 3.33 14.63
C ILE A 91 -4.84 2.42 15.65
N ARG A 92 -4.05 1.45 15.19
CA ARG A 92 -3.37 0.48 16.05
C ARG A 92 -2.06 -0.02 15.43
N TYR A 93 -1.06 -0.29 16.25
CA TYR A 93 0.16 -0.94 15.78
C TYR A 93 -0.10 -2.42 15.46
N VAL A 94 0.55 -2.90 14.40
CA VAL A 94 0.68 -4.34 14.16
C VAL A 94 1.59 -4.90 15.26
N GLN A 95 1.05 -5.75 16.13
CA GLN A 95 1.80 -6.35 17.23
C GLN A 95 2.63 -7.54 16.76
N ASN A 96 3.50 -7.29 15.78
CA ASN A 96 4.51 -8.25 15.33
C ASN A 96 5.63 -8.40 16.37
N ASP A 97 6.50 -9.39 16.15
CA ASP A 97 7.57 -9.71 17.11
C ASP A 97 8.54 -8.55 17.32
N ARG A 98 8.81 -7.78 16.26
CA ARG A 98 9.60 -6.55 16.33
C ARG A 98 8.99 -5.52 17.28
N TYR A 99 7.74 -5.16 17.05
CA TYR A 99 7.00 -4.24 17.91
C TYR A 99 6.98 -4.72 19.35
N LYS A 100 6.62 -5.99 19.59
CA LYS A 100 6.54 -6.56 20.93
C LYS A 100 7.89 -6.46 21.65
N LEU A 101 9.00 -6.78 20.99
CA LEU A 101 10.31 -6.74 21.62
C LEU A 101 10.79 -5.31 21.88
N GLU A 102 10.74 -4.42 20.88
CA GLU A 102 11.19 -3.03 21.02
C GLU A 102 10.30 -2.23 22.00
N ARG A 103 8.99 -2.51 22.03
CA ARG A 103 8.03 -1.92 23.00
C ARG A 103 8.34 -2.32 24.44
N ASN A 104 8.66 -3.60 24.69
CA ASN A 104 9.00 -4.09 26.02
C ASN A 104 10.37 -3.57 26.49
N ARG A 105 11.35 -3.50 25.58
CA ARG A 105 12.71 -3.02 25.90
C ARG A 105 12.82 -1.50 25.95
N LYS A 106 11.91 -0.78 25.29
CA LYS A 106 11.91 0.68 25.13
C LYS A 106 13.15 1.20 24.39
N GLU A 107 13.71 0.38 23.50
CA GLU A 107 14.89 0.69 22.68
C GLU A 107 14.79 -0.04 21.33
N SER A 108 15.43 0.52 20.30
CA SER A 108 15.59 -0.15 19.00
C SER A 108 16.65 -1.25 19.15
N VAL A 109 16.35 -2.48 18.74
CA VAL A 109 17.30 -3.61 18.74
C VAL A 109 17.53 -4.22 17.36
N TRP A 110 16.68 -3.90 16.40
CA TRP A 110 16.98 -4.10 14.98
C TRP A 110 17.80 -2.92 14.45
N GLY A 111 18.77 -3.24 13.59
CA GLY A 111 19.56 -2.25 12.86
C GLY A 111 18.80 -1.66 11.67
N ASP A 112 19.44 -0.70 11.01
CA ASP A 112 18.93 -0.09 9.79
C ASP A 112 19.10 -1.02 8.57
N MET A 113 18.34 -0.76 7.50
CA MET A 113 18.44 -1.52 6.24
C MET A 113 19.80 -1.34 5.53
N ARG A 114 20.54 -0.28 5.87
CA ARG A 114 21.92 -0.05 5.38
C ARG A 114 22.98 -0.68 6.29
N ASP A 115 22.61 -1.12 7.49
CA ASP A 115 23.56 -1.73 8.40
C ASP A 115 23.85 -3.17 7.98
N HIS A 116 25.10 -3.61 8.16
CA HIS A 116 25.47 -4.99 7.89
C HIS A 116 24.66 -5.94 8.81
N PRO A 117 24.06 -7.04 8.32
CA PRO A 117 23.17 -7.89 9.13
C PRO A 117 23.80 -8.41 10.44
N LEU A 118 25.12 -8.65 10.45
CA LEU A 118 25.85 -9.06 11.66
C LEU A 118 25.95 -7.99 12.76
N SER A 119 25.66 -6.72 12.45
CA SER A 119 25.67 -5.62 13.41
C SER A 119 24.43 -5.60 14.31
N GLN A 120 23.38 -6.33 13.95
CA GLN A 120 22.15 -6.41 14.72
C GLN A 120 22.38 -7.06 16.10
N HIS A 121 21.56 -6.67 17.08
CA HIS A 121 21.66 -7.19 18.43
C HIS A 121 21.51 -8.74 18.43
N PRO A 122 22.35 -9.51 19.15
CA PRO A 122 22.31 -10.97 19.08
C PRO A 122 20.95 -11.60 19.42
N CYS A 123 20.13 -10.92 20.23
CA CYS A 123 18.80 -11.42 20.63
C CYS A 123 17.74 -11.41 19.51
N VAL A 124 17.99 -10.77 18.36
CA VAL A 124 17.03 -10.72 17.25
C VAL A 124 17.40 -11.61 16.07
N LYS A 125 18.55 -12.30 16.10
CA LYS A 125 19.05 -13.10 14.97
C LYS A 125 18.14 -14.27 14.54
N ALA A 126 17.24 -14.70 15.43
CA ALA A 126 16.28 -15.78 15.18
C ALA A 126 14.83 -15.30 15.25
N VAL A 127 14.59 -13.98 15.28
CA VAL A 127 13.26 -13.37 15.34
C VAL A 127 12.93 -12.81 13.96
N LEU A 128 11.67 -12.91 13.55
CA LEU A 128 11.18 -12.29 12.32
C LEU A 128 11.51 -10.78 12.31
N THR A 129 11.86 -10.24 11.15
CA THR A 129 12.30 -8.85 11.02
C THR A 129 11.19 -7.89 10.64
N SER A 130 9.99 -8.43 10.37
CA SER A 130 8.87 -7.71 9.78
C SER A 130 8.54 -6.45 10.55
N THR A 131 8.44 -5.35 9.81
CA THR A 131 7.79 -4.14 10.28
C THR A 131 6.29 -4.16 10.03
N SER A 132 5.80 -4.98 9.08
CA SER A 132 4.39 -5.08 8.67
C SER A 132 3.78 -3.72 8.30
N ASN A 133 4.52 -2.90 7.56
CA ASN A 133 4.24 -1.47 7.39
C ASN A 133 3.96 -1.02 5.95
N THR A 134 3.99 -1.94 4.98
CA THR A 134 3.93 -1.60 3.56
C THR A 134 2.48 -1.56 3.07
N ASN A 135 1.74 -2.66 3.22
CA ASN A 135 0.35 -2.75 2.77
C ASN A 135 -0.55 -3.47 3.79
N VAL A 136 -1.86 -3.21 3.73
CA VAL A 136 -2.88 -3.90 4.51
C VAL A 136 -4.06 -4.24 3.60
N ILE A 137 -4.34 -5.53 3.45
CA ILE A 137 -5.44 -6.03 2.61
C ILE A 137 -6.44 -6.83 3.44
N TYR A 138 -7.66 -6.98 2.95
CA TYR A 138 -8.63 -7.92 3.52
C TYR A 138 -8.73 -9.16 2.64
N TRP A 139 -8.50 -10.32 3.23
CA TRP A 139 -8.68 -11.61 2.54
C TRP A 139 -9.04 -12.72 3.52
N ALA A 140 -9.90 -13.63 3.08
CA ALA A 140 -10.33 -14.80 3.85
C ALA A 140 -10.79 -14.46 5.30
N GLY A 141 -11.55 -13.37 5.46
CA GLY A 141 -12.14 -12.96 6.74
C GLY A 141 -11.18 -12.20 7.67
N ARG A 142 -10.01 -11.79 7.20
CA ARG A 142 -8.96 -11.19 8.02
C ARG A 142 -8.30 -10.02 7.30
N LEU A 143 -7.79 -9.06 8.07
CA LEU A 143 -6.78 -8.15 7.55
C LEU A 143 -5.42 -8.85 7.55
N LEU A 144 -4.62 -8.61 6.53
CA LEU A 144 -3.24 -9.04 6.42
C LEU A 144 -2.36 -7.79 6.34
N ALA A 145 -1.55 -7.55 7.37
CA ALA A 145 -0.53 -6.51 7.37
C ALA A 145 0.76 -7.08 6.77
N LEU A 146 1.25 -6.43 5.71
CA LEU A 146 2.24 -6.98 4.79
C LEU A 146 3.53 -6.17 4.79
N GLN A 147 4.64 -6.88 4.64
CA GLN A 147 5.93 -6.33 4.28
C GLN A 147 6.75 -7.45 3.62
N GLU A 148 7.43 -7.13 2.53
CA GLU A 148 7.96 -8.11 1.56
C GLU A 148 9.10 -9.02 2.06
N MET A 149 9.63 -8.82 3.28
CA MET A 149 10.79 -9.57 3.80
C MET A 149 10.41 -10.69 4.77
N ASP A 150 9.15 -10.82 5.13
CA ASP A 150 8.67 -11.78 6.14
C ASP A 150 7.23 -12.24 5.83
N PRO A 151 6.71 -13.25 6.54
CA PRO A 151 5.32 -13.67 6.40
C PRO A 151 4.32 -12.59 6.86
N PRO A 152 3.04 -12.65 6.43
CA PRO A 152 2.07 -11.63 6.76
C PRO A 152 1.62 -11.75 8.23
N TYR A 153 1.21 -10.65 8.84
CA TYR A 153 0.54 -10.69 10.15
C TYR A 153 -0.96 -10.52 9.98
N ALA A 154 -1.74 -11.46 10.51
CA ALA A 154 -3.19 -11.38 10.50
C ALA A 154 -3.71 -10.43 11.59
N MET A 155 -4.73 -9.66 11.26
CA MET A 155 -5.43 -8.75 12.17
C MET A 155 -6.94 -8.89 12.02
N ASP A 156 -7.65 -8.62 13.11
CA ASP A 156 -9.11 -8.52 13.10
C ASP A 156 -9.55 -7.19 12.46
N PRO A 157 -10.52 -7.19 11.52
CA PRO A 157 -10.90 -6.00 10.76
C PRO A 157 -11.63 -4.93 11.57
N ASP A 158 -12.22 -5.27 12.71
CA ASP A 158 -13.06 -4.36 13.50
C ASP A 158 -12.30 -3.78 14.70
N THR A 159 -11.48 -4.60 15.34
CA THR A 159 -10.70 -4.23 16.52
C THR A 159 -9.27 -3.81 16.19
N LEU A 160 -8.78 -4.17 14.99
CA LEU A 160 -7.37 -4.11 14.57
C LEU A 160 -6.42 -4.93 15.45
N GLU A 161 -6.93 -5.87 16.26
CA GLU A 161 -6.07 -6.73 17.05
C GLU A 161 -5.27 -7.69 16.17
N THR A 162 -3.96 -7.80 16.40
CA THR A 162 -3.11 -8.77 15.70
C THR A 162 -3.38 -10.18 16.25
N THR A 163 -3.86 -11.07 15.38
CA THR A 163 -4.34 -12.41 15.75
C THR A 163 -3.31 -13.51 15.52
N GLY A 164 -2.26 -13.26 14.74
CA GLY A 164 -1.17 -14.22 14.54
C GLY A 164 -0.28 -13.91 13.35
N VAL A 165 0.79 -14.68 13.20
CA VAL A 165 1.62 -14.70 11.99
C VAL A 165 1.08 -15.74 11.02
N ASP A 166 1.15 -15.41 9.74
CA ASP A 166 0.87 -16.25 8.57
C ASP A 166 -0.28 -17.25 8.75
N PRO A 167 -1.53 -16.84 8.47
CA PRO A 167 -2.67 -17.74 8.60
C PRO A 167 -2.68 -18.88 7.57
N PHE A 168 -1.78 -18.88 6.57
CA PHE A 168 -1.74 -19.85 5.47
C PHE A 168 -0.47 -20.73 5.48
N GLY A 169 0.50 -20.43 6.34
CA GLY A 169 1.82 -21.09 6.38
C GLY A 169 1.81 -22.58 6.73
N ASN A 170 0.65 -23.14 7.11
CA ASN A 170 0.47 -24.59 7.28
C ASN A 170 0.21 -25.33 5.96
N GLN A 171 -0.15 -24.62 4.89
CA GLN A 171 -0.43 -25.17 3.56
C GLN A 171 0.74 -24.98 2.60
N ILE A 172 1.55 -23.94 2.79
CA ILE A 172 2.68 -23.62 1.91
C ILE A 172 3.88 -23.12 2.69
N LEU A 173 5.07 -23.58 2.29
CA LEU A 173 6.34 -23.14 2.87
C LEU A 173 6.91 -22.01 2.01
N SER A 174 6.58 -20.78 2.38
CA SER A 174 7.17 -19.54 1.84
C SER A 174 7.74 -18.72 2.99
N PRO A 175 9.03 -18.34 2.99
CA PRO A 175 9.62 -17.55 4.08
C PRO A 175 9.12 -16.11 4.09
N THR A 176 8.58 -15.61 2.98
CA THR A 176 8.12 -14.24 2.81
C THR A 176 6.78 -14.19 2.09
N PHE A 177 6.11 -13.05 2.18
CA PHE A 177 4.84 -12.77 1.51
C PHE A 177 4.87 -11.34 0.97
N THR A 178 4.53 -11.17 -0.30
CA THR A 178 4.59 -9.86 -0.96
C THR A 178 3.73 -8.80 -0.27
N ALA A 179 4.15 -7.54 -0.34
CA ALA A 179 3.27 -6.42 0.02
C ALA A 179 2.22 -6.10 -1.06
N HIS A 180 2.34 -6.63 -2.28
CA HIS A 180 1.48 -6.30 -3.42
C HIS A 180 0.76 -7.53 -4.01
N PRO A 181 0.09 -8.35 -3.19
CA PRO A 181 -0.72 -9.41 -3.77
C PRO A 181 -1.86 -8.79 -4.59
N LYS A 182 -2.32 -9.49 -5.61
CA LYS A 182 -3.36 -9.01 -6.53
C LYS A 182 -4.65 -9.78 -6.30
N ILE A 183 -5.76 -9.06 -6.10
CA ILE A 183 -7.09 -9.65 -5.94
C ILE A 183 -7.76 -9.72 -7.31
N ASP A 184 -7.87 -10.91 -7.87
CA ASP A 184 -8.66 -11.13 -9.08
C ASP A 184 -10.10 -11.45 -8.70
N SER A 185 -10.95 -10.42 -8.73
CA SER A 185 -12.38 -10.54 -8.41
C SER A 185 -13.15 -11.40 -9.42
N ASN A 186 -12.60 -11.68 -10.61
CA ASN A 186 -13.26 -12.51 -11.62
C ASN A 186 -13.28 -13.98 -11.24
N VAL A 187 -12.24 -14.45 -10.53
CA VAL A 187 -12.13 -15.84 -10.04
C VAL A 187 -12.09 -15.93 -8.52
N ASN A 188 -12.17 -14.80 -7.82
CA ASN A 188 -12.13 -14.69 -6.36
C ASN A 188 -10.87 -15.32 -5.74
N GLU A 189 -9.72 -14.98 -6.30
CA GLU A 189 -8.41 -15.43 -5.83
C GLU A 189 -7.51 -14.25 -5.47
N LEU A 190 -6.74 -14.42 -4.40
CA LEU A 190 -5.60 -13.57 -4.06
C LEU A 190 -4.35 -14.22 -4.63
N VAL A 191 -3.78 -13.65 -5.69
CA VAL A 191 -2.51 -14.09 -6.25
C VAL A 191 -1.38 -13.41 -5.49
N THR A 192 -0.46 -14.21 -4.96
CA THR A 192 0.63 -13.75 -4.11
C THR A 192 1.94 -14.48 -4.44
N TRP A 193 3.03 -14.04 -3.83
CA TRP A 193 4.33 -14.67 -3.91
C TRP A 193 5.18 -14.37 -2.69
N GLY A 194 6.21 -15.17 -2.50
CA GLY A 194 7.35 -14.87 -1.64
C GLY A 194 8.66 -15.12 -2.37
N ILE A 195 9.73 -14.57 -1.83
CA ILE A 195 11.11 -14.81 -2.22
C ILE A 195 11.80 -15.63 -1.13
N ASP A 196 12.34 -16.79 -1.50
CA ASP A 196 13.32 -17.51 -0.69
C ASP A 196 14.72 -17.08 -1.14
N HIS A 197 15.35 -16.20 -0.36
CA HIS A 197 16.70 -15.72 -0.64
C HIS A 197 17.77 -16.82 -0.49
N GLY A 198 17.54 -17.84 0.33
CA GLY A 198 18.47 -18.95 0.53
C GLY A 198 18.45 -19.93 -0.64
N ALA A 199 17.26 -20.29 -1.12
CA ALA A 199 17.07 -21.12 -2.31
C ALA A 199 17.20 -20.33 -3.63
N ASN A 200 17.17 -18.99 -3.55
CA ASN A 200 17.08 -18.07 -4.69
C ASN A 200 15.86 -18.36 -5.59
N GLU A 201 14.70 -18.58 -4.97
CA GLU A 201 13.45 -18.93 -5.64
C GLU A 201 12.36 -17.87 -5.43
N ILE A 202 11.48 -17.73 -6.43
CA ILE A 202 10.16 -17.13 -6.28
C ILE A 202 9.18 -18.26 -5.99
N ILE A 203 8.35 -18.11 -4.97
CA ILE A 203 7.30 -19.06 -4.60
C ILE A 203 5.98 -18.34 -4.84
N SER A 204 5.35 -18.55 -5.99
CA SER A 204 4.07 -17.94 -6.34
C SER A 204 2.93 -18.92 -6.10
N TYR A 205 1.78 -18.42 -5.66
CA TYR A 205 0.60 -19.21 -5.37
C TYR A 205 -0.62 -18.29 -5.29
N SER A 206 -1.79 -18.90 -5.24
CA SER A 206 -3.08 -18.22 -5.07
C SER A 206 -3.79 -18.72 -3.82
N ILE A 207 -4.62 -17.87 -3.22
CA ILE A 207 -5.42 -18.20 -2.04
C ILE A 207 -6.87 -17.86 -2.36
N ASP A 208 -7.82 -18.78 -2.14
CA ASP A 208 -9.24 -18.48 -2.31
C ASP A 208 -9.86 -17.79 -1.08
N ARG A 209 -11.14 -17.41 -1.17
CA ARG A 209 -11.88 -16.73 -0.07
C ARG A 209 -12.03 -17.57 1.20
N HIS A 210 -11.80 -18.89 1.15
CA HIS A 210 -11.79 -19.77 2.33
C HIS A 210 -10.39 -19.94 2.92
N GLY A 211 -9.37 -19.32 2.32
CA GLY A 211 -7.99 -19.44 2.76
C GLY A 211 -7.28 -20.69 2.25
N ILE A 212 -7.79 -21.33 1.19
CA ILE A 212 -7.18 -22.53 0.61
C ILE A 212 -6.14 -22.12 -0.44
N VAL A 213 -4.91 -22.64 -0.30
CA VAL A 213 -3.80 -22.40 -1.22
C VAL A 213 -3.92 -23.26 -2.48
N LYS A 214 -3.70 -22.65 -3.65
CA LYS A 214 -3.73 -23.29 -4.99
C LYS A 214 -2.61 -22.74 -5.89
N ASN A 215 -2.37 -23.39 -7.03
CA ASN A 215 -1.49 -22.91 -8.09
C ASN A 215 -0.04 -22.62 -7.62
N GLU A 216 0.55 -23.46 -6.76
CA GLU A 216 1.94 -23.27 -6.33
C GLU A 216 2.91 -23.41 -7.51
N HIS A 217 3.77 -22.41 -7.71
CA HIS A 217 4.88 -22.41 -8.66
C HIS A 217 6.16 -21.96 -7.97
N ARG A 218 7.15 -22.86 -7.90
CA ARG A 218 8.52 -22.53 -7.47
C ARG A 218 9.41 -22.25 -8.66
N ILE A 219 9.90 -21.02 -8.76
CA ILE A 219 10.68 -20.51 -9.90
C ILE A 219 12.10 -20.22 -9.42
N LYS A 220 13.09 -20.97 -9.92
CA LYS A 220 14.50 -20.70 -9.67
C LYS A 220 14.96 -19.49 -10.46
N ARG A 221 15.52 -18.50 -9.77
CA ARG A 221 15.97 -17.27 -10.43
C ARG A 221 17.40 -17.44 -10.95
N ALA A 222 17.62 -17.09 -12.21
CA ALA A 222 18.97 -17.02 -12.77
C ALA A 222 19.78 -15.87 -12.15
N ILE A 223 19.10 -14.78 -11.80
CA ILE A 223 19.69 -13.56 -11.25
C ILE A 223 18.85 -13.19 -10.03
N GLY A 224 19.48 -13.02 -8.87
CA GLY A 224 18.78 -12.52 -7.67
C GLY A 224 18.46 -11.03 -7.79
N GLY A 225 17.46 -10.57 -7.06
CA GLY A 225 17.03 -9.18 -7.00
C GLY A 225 15.77 -9.05 -6.16
N LEU A 226 15.38 -7.80 -5.87
CA LEU A 226 14.10 -7.50 -5.24
C LEU A 226 12.98 -7.57 -6.28
N ILE A 227 11.80 -8.03 -5.86
CA ILE A 227 10.58 -8.03 -6.66
C ILE A 227 9.50 -7.41 -5.77
N HIS A 228 9.26 -6.12 -5.97
CA HIS A 228 8.31 -5.37 -5.16
C HIS A 228 6.87 -5.59 -5.62
N ASP A 229 6.63 -5.56 -6.93
CA ASP A 229 5.31 -5.73 -7.53
C ASP A 229 5.32 -6.63 -8.78
N ILE A 230 4.12 -7.07 -9.21
CA ILE A 230 3.90 -7.90 -10.39
C ILE A 230 2.85 -7.28 -11.32
N ALA A 231 2.95 -7.61 -12.60
CA ALA A 231 1.80 -7.51 -13.50
C ALA A 231 1.06 -8.85 -13.53
N LEU A 232 -0.25 -8.84 -13.28
CA LEU A 232 -1.10 -10.03 -13.31
C LEU A 232 -2.11 -9.93 -14.45
N THR A 233 -2.15 -10.97 -15.30
CA THR A 233 -3.18 -11.16 -16.32
C THR A 233 -4.03 -12.40 -16.02
N GLU A 234 -4.98 -12.71 -16.91
CA GLU A 234 -5.82 -13.90 -16.79
C GLU A 234 -4.97 -15.17 -16.71
N ASN A 235 -3.90 -15.25 -17.50
CA ASN A 235 -3.10 -16.46 -17.65
C ASN A 235 -1.62 -16.34 -17.25
N TRP A 236 -1.11 -15.13 -17.01
CA TRP A 236 0.33 -14.91 -16.80
C TRP A 236 0.60 -14.04 -15.58
N ILE A 237 1.78 -14.27 -15.00
CA ILE A 237 2.36 -13.42 -13.97
C ILE A 237 3.68 -12.89 -14.50
N VAL A 238 3.88 -11.58 -14.44
CA VAL A 238 5.13 -10.89 -14.75
C VAL A 238 5.73 -10.35 -13.45
N PHE A 239 6.79 -10.98 -12.98
CA PHE A 239 7.57 -10.49 -11.85
C PHE A 239 8.53 -9.39 -12.30
N CYS A 240 8.27 -8.15 -11.86
CA CYS A 240 9.10 -6.99 -12.15
C CYS A 240 10.32 -6.98 -11.22
N GLN A 241 11.40 -7.64 -11.65
CA GLN A 241 12.59 -7.77 -10.83
C GLN A 241 13.50 -6.56 -10.97
N TRP A 242 13.75 -5.89 -9.84
CA TRP A 242 14.65 -4.76 -9.77
C TRP A 242 16.09 -5.19 -10.05
N PRO A 243 16.88 -4.34 -10.73
CA PRO A 243 18.27 -4.61 -11.07
C PRO A 243 19.19 -4.40 -9.86
N THR A 244 18.97 -5.13 -8.77
CA THR A 244 19.73 -4.98 -7.52
C THR A 244 20.74 -6.11 -7.31
N SER A 245 21.91 -5.79 -6.76
CA SER A 245 22.96 -6.72 -6.33
C SER A 245 23.18 -6.64 -4.82
N PHE A 246 23.73 -7.69 -4.21
CA PHE A 246 24.17 -7.65 -2.81
C PHE A 246 25.68 -7.40 -2.77
N VAL A 247 26.09 -6.24 -2.26
CA VAL A 247 27.49 -5.78 -2.21
C VAL A 247 27.83 -5.40 -0.77
N ASP A 248 28.90 -6.00 -0.24
CA ASP A 248 29.43 -5.75 1.11
C ASP A 248 28.36 -5.83 2.23
N GLY A 249 27.43 -6.77 2.11
CA GLY A 249 26.38 -6.97 3.11
C GLY A 249 25.15 -6.07 2.94
N THR A 250 25.06 -5.31 1.85
CA THR A 250 23.95 -4.37 1.59
C THR A 250 23.38 -4.54 0.18
N THR A 251 22.10 -4.23 0.00
CA THR A 251 21.48 -4.16 -1.33
C THR A 251 21.94 -2.88 -2.05
N ALA A 252 22.39 -3.03 -3.28
CA ALA A 252 22.84 -1.95 -4.14
C ALA A 252 22.12 -1.97 -5.49
N TRP A 253 21.84 -0.81 -6.04
CA TRP A 253 21.39 -0.63 -7.40
C TRP A 253 22.51 -0.99 -8.39
N ASP A 254 22.31 -2.03 -9.20
CA ASP A 254 23.30 -2.50 -10.15
C ASP A 254 23.11 -1.82 -11.51
N THR A 255 23.95 -0.82 -11.78
CA THR A 255 23.90 -0.02 -13.01
C THR A 255 24.29 -0.80 -14.26
N SER A 256 24.83 -2.01 -14.12
CA SER A 256 25.24 -2.86 -15.25
C SER A 256 24.12 -3.79 -15.75
N ARG A 257 23.04 -3.94 -14.96
CA ARG A 257 21.96 -4.89 -15.26
C ARG A 257 20.88 -4.27 -16.13
N PRO A 258 20.19 -5.04 -16.99
CA PRO A 258 18.96 -4.60 -17.61
C PRO A 258 17.80 -4.54 -16.60
N ALA A 259 16.67 -3.94 -16.96
CA ALA A 259 15.41 -4.27 -16.29
C ALA A 259 15.05 -5.74 -16.61
N ILE A 260 14.57 -6.49 -15.62
CA ILE A 260 14.34 -7.94 -15.69
C ILE A 260 12.87 -8.24 -15.43
N PHE A 261 12.27 -9.04 -16.29
CA PHE A 261 10.90 -9.52 -16.17
C PHE A 261 10.91 -11.04 -16.18
N VAL A 262 10.59 -11.67 -15.05
CA VAL A 262 10.38 -13.13 -15.00
C VAL A 262 8.91 -13.39 -15.27
N VAL A 263 8.60 -14.18 -16.30
CA VAL A 263 7.23 -14.48 -16.73
C VAL A 263 6.95 -15.95 -16.49
N ALA A 264 5.81 -16.23 -15.88
CA ALA A 264 5.34 -17.59 -15.60
C ALA A 264 3.84 -17.71 -15.89
N PRO A 265 3.35 -18.90 -16.28
CA PRO A 265 1.93 -19.19 -16.31
C PRO A 265 1.32 -19.05 -14.91
N ARG A 266 0.16 -18.41 -14.80
CA ARG A 266 -0.60 -18.30 -13.56
C ARG A 266 -1.08 -19.66 -13.04
N HIS A 267 -1.43 -20.55 -13.97
CA HIS A 267 -1.80 -21.94 -13.69
C HIS A 267 -0.67 -22.86 -14.17
N PRO A 268 0.34 -23.14 -13.32
CA PRO A 268 1.59 -23.75 -13.77
C PRO A 268 1.43 -25.19 -14.25
N GLU A 269 0.47 -25.95 -13.75
CA GLU A 269 0.20 -27.33 -14.20
C GLU A 269 -0.44 -27.39 -15.59
N HIS A 270 -1.17 -26.33 -15.96
CA HIS A 270 -2.00 -26.25 -17.15
C HIS A 270 -1.78 -24.88 -17.84
N PRO A 271 -0.59 -24.67 -18.45
CA PRO A 271 -0.34 -23.43 -19.18
C PRO A 271 -1.32 -23.29 -20.36
N VAL A 272 -1.47 -22.06 -20.85
CA VAL A 272 -2.43 -21.72 -21.93
C VAL A 272 -2.26 -22.64 -23.13
N GLU A 273 -3.35 -23.31 -23.54
CA GLU A 273 -3.34 -24.21 -24.69
C GLU A 273 -2.86 -23.47 -25.95
N GLY A 274 -1.94 -24.10 -26.70
CA GLY A 274 -1.38 -23.51 -27.92
C GLY A 274 -0.35 -22.39 -27.70
N SER A 275 -0.02 -22.02 -26.45
CA SER A 275 1.03 -21.04 -26.16
C SER A 275 2.45 -21.56 -26.43
N GLY A 276 2.63 -22.89 -26.49
CA GLY A 276 3.95 -23.52 -26.60
C GLY A 276 4.77 -23.44 -25.31
N TRP A 277 4.11 -23.30 -24.17
CA TRP A 277 4.73 -23.37 -22.84
C TRP A 277 4.49 -24.74 -22.21
N GLU A 278 5.51 -25.27 -21.57
CA GLU A 278 5.44 -26.51 -20.80
C GLU A 278 4.96 -26.23 -19.35
N PRO A 279 4.37 -27.23 -18.67
CA PRO A 279 4.02 -27.10 -17.27
C PRO A 279 5.21 -26.65 -16.40
N TYR A 280 4.97 -25.69 -15.52
CA TYR A 280 5.95 -25.04 -14.64
C TYR A 280 7.10 -24.32 -15.36
N GLU A 281 7.02 -24.10 -16.66
CA GLU A 281 7.98 -23.29 -17.39
C GLU A 281 7.94 -21.83 -16.92
N HIS A 282 9.10 -21.19 -16.89
CA HIS A 282 9.23 -19.74 -16.71
C HIS A 282 10.24 -19.21 -17.73
N ARG A 283 10.05 -17.97 -18.18
CA ARG A 283 10.97 -17.30 -19.10
C ARG A 283 11.41 -15.97 -18.51
N MET A 284 12.61 -15.53 -18.87
CA MET A 284 13.11 -14.21 -18.52
C MET A 284 13.06 -13.32 -19.75
N TYR A 285 12.58 -12.09 -19.59
CA TYR A 285 12.63 -11.04 -20.60
C TYR A 285 13.40 -9.86 -20.03
N THR A 286 13.99 -9.04 -20.91
CA THR A 286 14.83 -7.91 -20.47
C THR A 286 14.56 -6.65 -21.26
N HIS A 287 14.82 -5.49 -20.66
CA HIS A 287 14.90 -4.22 -21.37
C HIS A 287 16.29 -3.60 -21.14
N TYR A 288 16.88 -2.98 -22.17
CA TYR A 288 18.26 -2.46 -22.07
C TYR A 288 18.38 -1.34 -21.04
N PHE A 289 17.31 -0.55 -20.89
CA PHE A 289 17.24 0.50 -19.91
C PHE A 289 17.07 -0.11 -18.52
N ASN A 290 17.91 0.34 -17.61
CA ASN A 290 17.98 -0.10 -16.23
C ASN A 290 16.95 0.71 -15.43
N SER A 291 15.90 0.05 -14.94
CA SER A 291 14.79 0.68 -14.24
C SER A 291 14.19 -0.26 -13.20
N GLU A 292 13.49 0.32 -12.22
CA GLU A 292 12.77 -0.37 -11.15
C GLU A 292 11.29 -0.05 -11.25
N ILE A 293 10.50 -0.96 -11.80
CA ILE A 293 9.05 -0.78 -11.71
C ILE A 293 8.67 -0.96 -10.25
N VAL A 294 8.27 0.13 -9.61
CA VAL A 294 7.87 0.10 -8.20
C VAL A 294 6.42 -0.37 -8.14
N HIS A 295 5.52 0.33 -8.81
CA HIS A 295 4.10 -0.04 -8.80
C HIS A 295 3.56 -0.28 -10.20
N THR A 296 2.73 -1.33 -10.31
CA THR A 296 1.95 -1.65 -11.49
C THR A 296 0.50 -1.17 -11.31
N ALA A 297 -0.10 -0.67 -12.39
CA ALA A 297 -1.50 -0.29 -12.42
C ALA A 297 -2.40 -1.51 -12.70
N GLY A 298 -2.12 -2.23 -13.79
CA GLY A 298 -2.91 -3.37 -14.24
C GLY A 298 -2.41 -3.92 -15.57
N ALA A 299 -2.84 -5.12 -15.92
CA ALA A 299 -2.36 -5.85 -17.09
C ALA A 299 -3.45 -6.69 -17.76
N TRP A 300 -3.26 -6.95 -19.06
CA TRP A 300 -4.16 -7.76 -19.88
C TRP A 300 -3.40 -8.47 -21.00
N GLU A 301 -4.10 -9.36 -21.71
CA GLU A 301 -3.57 -10.12 -22.83
C GLU A 301 -4.25 -9.72 -24.14
N GLU A 302 -3.47 -9.60 -25.22
CA GLU A 302 -4.01 -9.36 -26.56
C GLU A 302 -3.04 -9.94 -27.61
N GLY A 303 -3.55 -10.79 -28.51
CA GLY A 303 -2.75 -11.28 -29.66
C GLY A 303 -1.52 -12.13 -29.30
N GLY A 304 -1.56 -12.86 -28.17
CA GLY A 304 -0.42 -13.67 -27.69
C GLY A 304 0.66 -12.82 -27.00
N LYS A 305 0.32 -11.62 -26.55
CA LYS A 305 1.19 -10.71 -25.83
C LYS A 305 0.55 -10.30 -24.50
N ILE A 306 1.40 -10.05 -23.51
CA ILE A 306 1.04 -9.38 -22.27
C ILE A 306 1.27 -7.88 -22.46
N PHE A 307 0.28 -7.09 -22.07
CA PHE A 307 0.40 -5.65 -21.90
C PHE A 307 0.23 -5.33 -20.43
N PHE A 308 1.10 -4.48 -19.88
CA PHE A 308 0.94 -4.00 -18.51
C PHE A 308 1.40 -2.57 -18.39
N GLU A 309 0.80 -1.87 -17.44
CA GLU A 309 1.07 -0.46 -17.18
C GLU A 309 1.61 -0.31 -15.77
N GLY A 310 2.60 0.57 -15.59
CA GLY A 310 3.27 0.77 -14.32
C GLY A 310 4.26 1.92 -14.37
N THR A 311 4.86 2.21 -13.23
CA THR A 311 5.82 3.31 -13.11
C THR A 311 7.17 2.93 -13.67
N TRP A 312 7.84 3.89 -14.33
CA TRP A 312 9.13 3.72 -14.99
C TRP A 312 10.09 4.83 -14.58
N PRO A 313 10.82 4.64 -13.47
CA PRO A 313 11.86 5.56 -13.04
C PRO A 313 13.04 5.58 -14.01
N HIS A 314 13.55 6.77 -14.32
CA HIS A 314 14.71 6.97 -15.19
C HIS A 314 16.07 6.83 -14.49
N ASP A 315 16.05 6.73 -13.17
CA ASP A 315 17.15 6.39 -12.28
C ASP A 315 16.53 5.76 -11.02
N SER A 316 17.35 5.30 -10.07
CA SER A 316 16.85 4.77 -8.79
C SER A 316 15.92 5.79 -8.12
N LEU A 317 14.67 5.39 -7.88
CA LEU A 317 13.64 6.11 -7.13
C LEU A 317 14.05 6.27 -5.66
N PHE A 318 14.82 5.33 -5.13
CA PHE A 318 15.21 5.34 -3.72
C PHE A 318 16.62 5.94 -3.55
N PRO A 319 16.74 7.21 -3.11
CA PRO A 319 18.00 7.95 -3.13
C PRO A 319 19.05 7.44 -2.12
N PHE A 320 18.63 6.54 -1.23
CA PHE A 320 19.46 5.96 -0.18
C PHE A 320 20.13 4.64 -0.58
N TRP A 321 19.78 4.03 -1.72
CA TRP A 321 20.52 2.86 -2.17
C TRP A 321 21.87 3.24 -2.78
N PRO A 322 22.93 2.53 -2.41
CA PRO A 322 24.20 2.68 -3.10
C PRO A 322 24.06 2.18 -4.55
N LYS A 323 24.76 2.82 -5.49
CA LYS A 323 24.91 2.32 -6.86
C LYS A 323 26.24 1.58 -7.00
N THR A 324 26.26 0.51 -7.79
CA THR A 324 27.48 -0.28 -8.02
C THR A 324 28.60 0.50 -8.73
N ASP A 325 28.28 1.60 -9.41
CA ASP A 325 29.26 2.52 -10.01
C ASP A 325 29.76 3.61 -9.06
N GLY A 326 29.31 3.59 -7.79
CA GLY A 326 29.69 4.54 -6.75
C GLY A 326 29.03 5.93 -6.87
N LYS A 327 28.17 6.16 -7.87
CA LYS A 327 27.43 7.43 -7.99
C LYS A 327 26.21 7.43 -7.08
N LYS A 328 25.71 8.63 -6.76
CA LYS A 328 24.42 8.80 -6.10
C LYS A 328 23.28 8.75 -7.13
N PRO A 329 22.09 8.24 -6.77
CA PRO A 329 20.89 8.44 -7.56
C PRO A 329 20.62 9.93 -7.83
N SER A 330 20.00 10.22 -8.98
CA SER A 330 19.61 11.58 -9.35
C SER A 330 18.61 12.18 -8.38
N GLU A 331 18.84 13.42 -7.94
CA GLU A 331 17.87 14.21 -7.17
C GLU A 331 16.71 14.73 -8.05
N LYS A 332 16.72 14.42 -9.36
CA LYS A 332 15.73 14.87 -10.35
C LYS A 332 15.15 13.70 -11.14
N THR A 333 15.14 12.50 -10.56
CA THR A 333 14.57 11.32 -11.20
C THR A 333 13.13 11.60 -11.63
N VAL A 334 12.88 11.48 -12.94
CA VAL A 334 11.53 11.45 -13.51
C VAL A 334 11.01 10.03 -13.39
N VAL A 335 9.73 9.91 -13.04
CA VAL A 335 9.00 8.65 -13.03
C VAL A 335 7.84 8.80 -14.00
N ASP A 336 7.92 8.08 -15.11
CA ASP A 336 6.85 8.08 -16.12
C ASP A 336 5.86 6.98 -15.79
N LEU A 337 4.60 7.16 -16.20
CA LEU A 337 3.66 6.06 -16.31
C LEU A 337 3.75 5.51 -17.74
N VAL A 338 4.08 4.24 -17.88
CA VAL A 338 4.32 3.63 -19.19
C VAL A 338 3.52 2.35 -19.40
N ARG A 339 3.30 1.99 -20.66
CA ARG A 339 2.76 0.69 -21.09
C ARG A 339 3.88 -0.15 -21.69
N LEU A 340 4.09 -1.33 -21.12
CA LEU A 340 5.03 -2.33 -21.59
C LEU A 340 4.31 -3.43 -22.38
N GLU A 341 5.06 -4.10 -23.25
CA GLU A 341 4.59 -5.23 -24.07
C GLU A 341 5.58 -6.39 -23.98
N ILE A 342 5.09 -7.60 -23.71
CA ILE A 342 5.87 -8.84 -23.74
C ILE A 342 5.17 -9.86 -24.65
N ASP A 343 5.83 -10.28 -25.73
CA ASP A 343 5.38 -11.39 -26.57
C ASP A 343 5.80 -12.73 -25.95
N VAL A 344 4.86 -13.42 -25.30
CA VAL A 344 5.12 -14.67 -24.57
C VAL A 344 5.49 -15.84 -25.48
N ARG A 345 5.34 -15.71 -26.80
CA ARG A 345 5.77 -16.73 -27.77
C ARG A 345 7.27 -16.67 -28.04
N GLN A 346 7.91 -15.54 -27.74
CA GLN A 346 9.35 -15.39 -27.89
C GLN A 346 10.09 -16.21 -26.83
N PRO A 347 11.29 -16.74 -27.14
CA PRO A 347 12.05 -17.55 -26.21
C PRO A 347 12.56 -16.73 -25.01
N SER A 348 12.95 -17.42 -23.95
CA SER A 348 13.62 -16.81 -22.79
C SER A 348 14.88 -16.04 -23.22
N ASN A 349 15.19 -14.97 -22.49
CA ASN A 349 16.21 -13.95 -22.73
C ASN A 349 15.94 -13.01 -23.92
N THR A 350 14.69 -12.96 -24.40
CA THR A 350 14.31 -11.97 -25.42
C THR A 350 14.28 -10.56 -24.83
N LYS A 351 14.74 -9.58 -25.63
CA LYS A 351 14.63 -8.16 -25.29
C LYS A 351 13.25 -7.63 -25.70
N ILE A 352 12.58 -6.95 -24.78
CA ILE A 352 11.28 -6.32 -25.02
C ILE A 352 11.48 -4.94 -25.68
N PRO A 353 10.50 -4.42 -26.43
CA PRO A 353 10.58 -3.10 -27.04
C PRO A 353 10.55 -1.98 -25.98
N ASP A 354 10.91 -0.76 -26.41
CA ASP A 354 10.71 0.45 -25.60
C ASP A 354 9.23 0.60 -25.21
N PRO A 355 8.95 1.00 -23.95
CA PRO A 355 7.59 1.15 -23.50
C PRO A 355 6.94 2.42 -24.08
N VAL A 356 5.61 2.42 -24.17
CA VAL A 356 4.84 3.60 -24.59
C VAL A 356 4.56 4.46 -23.38
N THR A 357 5.07 5.70 -23.35
CA THR A 357 4.76 6.65 -22.28
C THR A 357 3.30 7.09 -22.37
N LEU A 358 2.57 6.92 -21.27
CA LEU A 358 1.19 7.38 -21.11
C LEU A 358 1.14 8.75 -20.43
N VAL A 359 1.98 8.94 -19.42
CA VAL A 359 2.16 10.20 -18.69
C VAL A 359 3.63 10.40 -18.37
N ASP A 360 4.17 11.56 -18.73
CA ASP A 360 5.58 11.95 -18.60
C ASP A 360 5.82 12.99 -17.49
N ILE A 361 4.97 12.94 -16.48
CA ILE A 361 4.99 13.79 -15.29
C ILE A 361 5.41 12.93 -14.11
N PRO A 362 6.22 13.42 -13.15
CA PRO A 362 6.51 12.67 -11.93
C PRO A 362 5.21 12.20 -11.26
N ASN A 363 5.04 10.88 -11.25
CA ASN A 363 3.87 10.21 -10.73
C ASN A 363 4.26 8.93 -10.01
N GLU A 364 3.41 8.48 -9.10
CA GLU A 364 3.51 7.18 -8.43
C GLU A 364 2.14 6.76 -7.88
N PHE A 365 2.09 5.55 -7.34
CA PHE A 365 0.90 4.93 -6.75
C PHE A 365 -0.27 4.84 -7.74
N PRO A 366 -0.06 4.28 -8.95
CA PRO A 366 -1.14 4.08 -9.91
C PRO A 366 -2.12 3.02 -9.40
N ARG A 367 -3.40 3.31 -9.53
CA ARG A 367 -4.52 2.45 -9.14
C ARG A 367 -5.58 2.47 -10.25
N ILE A 368 -6.32 1.38 -10.36
CA ILE A 368 -7.37 1.22 -11.37
C ILE A 368 -8.69 0.90 -10.68
N ASP A 369 -9.76 0.78 -11.47
CA ASP A 369 -10.93 0.04 -11.04
C ASP A 369 -10.58 -1.46 -10.92
N GLU A 370 -10.34 -1.93 -9.70
CA GLU A 370 -9.82 -3.28 -9.45
C GLU A 370 -10.79 -4.41 -9.87
N ARG A 371 -12.06 -4.09 -10.19
CA ARG A 371 -12.99 -5.01 -10.87
C ARG A 371 -12.50 -5.42 -12.27
N PHE A 372 -11.57 -4.64 -12.83
CA PHE A 372 -10.96 -4.84 -14.14
C PHE A 372 -9.53 -5.37 -14.08
N TYR A 373 -9.04 -5.81 -12.92
CA TYR A 373 -7.80 -6.59 -12.89
C TYR A 373 -7.87 -7.77 -13.86
N CYS A 374 -6.72 -8.08 -14.48
CA CYS A 374 -6.56 -9.08 -15.52
C CYS A 374 -7.30 -8.79 -16.85
N ARG A 375 -7.94 -7.63 -17.00
CA ARG A 375 -8.68 -7.22 -18.19
C ARG A 375 -8.19 -5.89 -18.71
N LYS A 376 -8.55 -5.57 -19.94
CA LYS A 376 -8.31 -4.24 -20.51
C LYS A 376 -9.20 -3.22 -19.81
N TYR A 377 -8.62 -2.09 -19.44
CA TYR A 377 -9.24 -0.97 -18.73
C TYR A 377 -8.83 0.34 -19.38
N ASP A 378 -9.51 1.44 -19.07
CA ASP A 378 -9.32 2.78 -19.62
C ASP A 378 -8.91 3.85 -18.59
N HIS A 379 -9.22 3.67 -17.31
CA HIS A 379 -9.00 4.67 -16.27
C HIS A 379 -7.84 4.32 -15.32
N ILE A 380 -6.99 5.31 -15.02
CA ILE A 380 -5.91 5.21 -14.00
C ILE A 380 -6.01 6.40 -13.05
N PHE A 381 -5.95 6.13 -11.76
CA PHE A 381 -5.83 7.11 -10.69
C PHE A 381 -4.42 7.07 -10.13
N MET A 382 -3.77 8.21 -9.93
CA MET A 382 -2.39 8.26 -9.44
C MET A 382 -2.13 9.56 -8.71
N ASN A 383 -1.04 9.61 -7.94
CA ASN A 383 -0.55 10.87 -7.42
C ASN A 383 0.47 11.47 -8.40
N ILE A 384 0.47 12.80 -8.51
CA ILE A 384 1.36 13.55 -9.38
C ILE A 384 1.95 14.76 -8.65
N TYR A 385 2.92 15.41 -9.29
CA TYR A 385 3.39 16.73 -8.87
C TYR A 385 2.76 17.84 -9.72
N TYR A 386 2.14 18.82 -9.06
CA TYR A 386 1.52 20.01 -9.64
C TYR A 386 2.07 21.30 -9.02
N SER A 387 2.29 22.34 -9.82
CA SER A 387 2.75 23.67 -9.39
C SER A 387 1.67 24.72 -9.65
N GLU A 388 1.14 25.30 -8.58
CA GLU A 388 0.16 26.38 -8.69
C GLU A 388 0.76 27.67 -9.26
N THR A 389 2.01 28.00 -8.85
CA THR A 389 2.68 29.25 -9.26
C THR A 389 2.97 29.29 -10.76
N GLU A 390 3.34 28.14 -11.32
CA GLU A 390 3.59 27.99 -12.75
C GLU A 390 2.33 27.53 -13.50
N LYS A 391 1.25 27.21 -12.77
CA LYS A 391 0.04 26.53 -13.26
C LYS A 391 0.37 25.36 -14.16
N SER A 392 1.39 24.61 -13.78
CA SER A 392 2.03 23.61 -14.63
C SER A 392 2.51 22.43 -13.80
N LEU A 393 2.86 21.38 -14.52
CA LEU A 393 3.45 20.16 -13.99
C LEU A 393 4.95 20.43 -13.87
N VAL A 394 5.55 20.06 -12.73
CA VAL A 394 6.98 20.34 -12.49
C VAL A 394 7.73 19.09 -12.08
N ASN A 395 9.00 19.06 -12.45
CA ASN A 395 9.87 17.94 -12.21
C ASN A 395 10.49 18.02 -10.81
N LYS A 396 10.02 17.16 -9.90
CA LYS A 396 10.59 16.94 -8.57
C LYS A 396 10.74 15.45 -8.30
N HIS A 397 11.68 15.13 -7.42
CA HIS A 397 11.88 13.76 -6.98
C HIS A 397 10.64 13.27 -6.22
N VAL A 398 10.07 12.13 -6.66
CA VAL A 398 8.80 11.60 -6.11
C VAL A 398 8.86 11.33 -4.61
N PHE A 399 10.03 10.93 -4.09
CA PHE A 399 10.25 10.70 -2.65
C PHE A 399 10.11 11.96 -1.79
N GLU A 400 10.12 13.18 -2.37
CA GLU A 400 9.81 14.42 -1.63
C GLU A 400 8.30 14.58 -1.31
N GLY A 401 7.47 13.69 -1.86
CA GLY A 401 6.03 13.68 -1.76
C GLY A 401 5.37 14.24 -3.01
N LEU A 402 4.19 13.71 -3.32
CA LEU A 402 3.32 14.15 -4.40
C LEU A 402 2.23 15.03 -3.79
N ASN A 403 1.78 16.05 -4.52
CA ASN A 403 0.92 17.11 -3.95
C ASN A 403 -0.44 17.23 -4.63
N ALA A 404 -0.72 16.40 -5.62
CA ALA A 404 -1.99 16.33 -6.32
C ALA A 404 -2.34 14.88 -6.65
N THR A 405 -3.62 14.64 -6.90
CA THR A 405 -4.15 13.36 -7.38
C THR A 405 -4.74 13.57 -8.76
N ALA A 406 -4.51 12.63 -9.68
CA ALA A 406 -4.92 12.74 -11.07
C ALA A 406 -5.70 11.50 -11.53
N MET A 407 -6.59 11.71 -12.50
CA MET A 407 -7.33 10.67 -13.20
C MET A 407 -7.02 10.77 -14.69
N LEU A 408 -6.39 9.73 -15.24
CA LEU A 408 -6.14 9.55 -16.66
C LEU A 408 -7.28 8.74 -17.29
N THR A 409 -7.80 9.23 -18.42
CA THR A 409 -8.67 8.45 -19.33
C THR A 409 -7.87 8.12 -20.59
N LYS A 410 -7.47 6.86 -20.76
CA LYS A 410 -6.48 6.45 -21.78
C LYS A 410 -7.02 6.58 -23.20
N SER A 411 -8.30 6.34 -23.43
CA SER A 411 -8.94 6.43 -24.74
C SER A 411 -8.95 7.85 -25.31
N THR A 412 -8.98 8.86 -24.44
CA THR A 412 -9.01 10.29 -24.82
C THR A 412 -7.67 11.00 -24.59
N GLY A 413 -6.82 10.45 -23.72
CA GLY A 413 -5.62 11.12 -23.21
C GLY A 413 -5.90 12.24 -22.21
N GLU A 414 -7.15 12.36 -21.73
CA GLU A 414 -7.52 13.39 -20.76
C GLU A 414 -6.94 13.07 -19.38
N LEU A 415 -6.28 14.06 -18.77
CA LEU A 415 -5.77 14.01 -17.40
C LEU A 415 -6.45 15.07 -16.55
N LYS A 416 -7.38 14.67 -15.68
CA LYS A 416 -8.02 15.56 -14.69
C LYS A 416 -7.20 15.56 -13.41
N VAL A 417 -7.08 16.72 -12.76
CA VAL A 417 -6.20 16.90 -11.60
C VAL A 417 -6.94 17.57 -10.45
N TYR A 418 -6.94 16.92 -9.29
CA TYR A 418 -7.30 17.55 -8.04
C TYR A 418 -6.04 18.05 -7.32
N TYR A 419 -5.99 19.36 -7.07
CA TYR A 419 -4.93 20.00 -6.30
C TYR A 419 -5.52 20.58 -4.99
N PRO A 420 -5.21 20.00 -3.81
CA PRO A 420 -5.75 20.46 -2.52
C PRO A 420 -5.21 21.83 -2.06
N GLY A 421 -4.21 22.37 -2.76
CA GLY A 421 -3.60 23.66 -2.45
C GLY A 421 -2.14 23.56 -1.99
N PRO A 422 -1.52 24.70 -1.66
CA PRO A 422 -0.13 24.74 -1.21
C PRO A 422 0.02 24.06 0.15
N ASN A 423 1.26 23.63 0.47
CA ASN A 423 1.58 22.94 1.71
C ASN A 423 0.75 21.67 1.94
N CYS A 424 0.42 20.96 0.86
CA CYS A 424 -0.28 19.69 0.92
C CYS A 424 0.56 18.56 0.30
N ARG A 425 0.41 17.35 0.83
CA ARG A 425 0.84 16.09 0.19
C ARG A 425 -0.34 15.16 0.04
N CYS A 426 -0.48 14.50 -1.11
CA CYS A 426 -1.48 13.46 -1.35
C CYS A 426 -0.83 12.09 -1.15
N GLN A 427 -1.50 11.22 -0.40
CA GLN A 427 -1.13 9.82 -0.23
C GLN A 427 -1.93 8.94 -1.21
N GLU A 428 -1.61 7.65 -1.31
CA GLU A 428 -2.19 6.74 -2.32
C GLU A 428 -3.74 6.84 -2.41
N PRO A 429 -4.29 6.99 -3.64
CA PRO A 429 -5.74 6.95 -3.88
C PRO A 429 -6.30 5.55 -3.94
N VAL A 430 -7.58 5.38 -3.59
CA VAL A 430 -8.32 4.13 -3.77
C VAL A 430 -9.64 4.41 -4.47
N PHE A 431 -9.94 3.63 -5.50
CA PHE A 431 -11.20 3.71 -6.22
C PHE A 431 -12.31 2.93 -5.48
N ILE A 432 -13.49 3.52 -5.41
CA ILE A 432 -14.71 2.92 -4.87
C ILE A 432 -15.78 2.95 -5.97
N PRO A 433 -16.24 1.80 -6.49
CA PRO A 433 -17.26 1.78 -7.53
C PRO A 433 -18.57 2.38 -7.02
N ARG A 434 -19.29 3.12 -7.86
CA ARG A 434 -20.60 3.71 -7.47
C ARG A 434 -21.65 2.64 -7.14
N SER A 435 -21.55 1.50 -7.83
CA SER A 435 -22.35 0.29 -7.62
C SER A 435 -21.64 -0.87 -8.30
N ASP A 436 -22.02 -2.11 -7.98
CA ASP A 436 -21.43 -3.30 -8.62
C ASP A 436 -21.57 -3.29 -10.15
N SER A 437 -22.70 -2.75 -10.65
CA SER A 437 -23.00 -2.62 -12.08
C SER A 437 -22.51 -1.32 -12.72
N ALA A 438 -21.84 -0.44 -11.97
CA ALA A 438 -21.33 0.81 -12.52
C ALA A 438 -20.31 0.51 -13.62
N PRO A 439 -20.29 1.26 -14.74
CA PRO A 439 -19.24 1.18 -15.72
C PRO A 439 -17.84 1.31 -15.08
N GLU A 440 -16.82 0.85 -15.80
CA GLU A 440 -15.43 1.06 -15.40
C GLU A 440 -15.19 2.53 -15.02
N GLY A 441 -14.56 2.75 -13.87
CA GLY A 441 -14.19 4.10 -13.43
C GLY A 441 -15.35 5.00 -13.01
N ASP A 442 -16.62 4.59 -13.10
CA ASP A 442 -17.75 5.35 -12.53
C ASP A 442 -17.89 5.07 -11.03
N GLY A 443 -17.38 6.01 -10.24
CA GLY A 443 -17.32 5.87 -8.80
C GLY A 443 -16.74 7.09 -8.10
N HIS A 444 -16.08 6.80 -7.00
CA HIS A 444 -15.43 7.79 -6.14
C HIS A 444 -13.98 7.40 -5.91
N VAL A 445 -13.17 8.38 -5.55
CA VAL A 445 -11.78 8.15 -5.15
C VAL A 445 -11.56 8.72 -3.75
N ILE A 446 -11.06 7.88 -2.85
CA ILE A 446 -10.72 8.27 -1.46
C ILE A 446 -9.20 8.24 -1.26
N PHE A 447 -8.66 9.25 -0.58
CA PHE A 447 -7.24 9.34 -0.22
C PHE A 447 -7.02 10.26 0.97
N ALA A 448 -5.84 10.18 1.57
CA ALA A 448 -5.43 11.12 2.60
C ALA A 448 -4.64 12.31 2.01
N VAL A 449 -4.86 13.48 2.59
CA VAL A 449 -4.13 14.72 2.32
C VAL A 449 -3.49 15.19 3.61
N ASP A 450 -2.16 15.28 3.62
CA ASP A 450 -1.42 15.90 4.72
C ASP A 450 -1.39 17.41 4.54
N ARG A 451 -1.97 18.13 5.48
CA ARG A 451 -2.00 19.59 5.57
C ARG A 451 -0.80 20.05 6.40
N LEU A 452 0.29 20.34 5.70
CA LEU A 452 1.59 20.61 6.30
C LEU A 452 1.56 21.93 7.11
N ASP A 453 0.91 22.97 6.59
CA ASP A 453 0.81 24.29 7.24
C ASP A 453 0.16 24.27 8.64
N ILE A 454 -0.82 23.40 8.85
CA ILE A 454 -1.57 23.29 10.12
C ILE A 454 -1.34 21.97 10.84
N ASN A 455 -0.48 21.10 10.31
CA ASN A 455 -0.09 19.81 10.88
C ASN A 455 -1.31 18.92 11.19
N LEU A 456 -2.17 18.71 10.18
CA LEU A 456 -3.33 17.82 10.22
C LEU A 456 -3.33 16.87 9.01
N THR A 457 -4.08 15.78 9.09
CA THR A 457 -4.37 14.94 7.94
C THR A 457 -5.87 14.90 7.72
N ASN A 458 -6.32 15.05 6.48
CA ASN A 458 -7.73 14.91 6.11
C ASN A 458 -7.90 13.75 5.13
N LEU A 459 -9.09 13.15 5.07
CA LEU A 459 -9.44 12.31 3.91
C LEU A 459 -10.30 13.11 2.95
N VAL A 460 -10.00 12.98 1.67
CA VAL A 460 -10.75 13.60 0.58
C VAL A 460 -11.47 12.50 -0.18
N ILE A 461 -12.72 12.75 -0.53
CA ILE A 461 -13.52 11.92 -1.43
C ILE A 461 -13.88 12.76 -2.66
N LEU A 462 -13.46 12.29 -3.83
CA LEU A 462 -13.79 12.88 -5.13
C LEU A 462 -14.84 12.02 -5.84
N ASP A 463 -15.73 12.65 -6.61
CA ASP A 463 -16.55 11.95 -7.60
C ASP A 463 -15.80 11.95 -8.94
N THR A 464 -15.68 10.79 -9.59
CA THR A 464 -15.01 10.66 -10.90
C THR A 464 -15.63 11.52 -12.01
N LYS A 465 -16.90 11.91 -11.88
CA LYS A 465 -17.58 12.83 -12.81
C LYS A 465 -17.19 14.29 -12.61
N ASP A 466 -16.81 14.68 -11.40
CA ASP A 466 -16.31 16.01 -11.03
C ASP A 466 -15.02 15.88 -10.22
N PHE A 467 -13.96 15.43 -10.90
CA PHE A 467 -12.70 15.03 -10.26
C PHE A 467 -11.92 16.21 -9.66
N GLU A 468 -12.25 17.45 -10.00
CA GLU A 468 -11.53 18.65 -9.54
C GLU A 468 -12.07 19.19 -8.22
N HIS A 469 -13.22 18.69 -7.74
CA HIS A 469 -13.88 19.18 -6.53
C HIS A 469 -14.24 18.02 -5.58
N PRO A 470 -13.98 18.18 -4.26
CA PRO A 470 -14.33 17.15 -3.30
C PRO A 470 -15.83 17.15 -3.02
N VAL A 471 -16.44 15.96 -3.04
CA VAL A 471 -17.83 15.78 -2.58
C VAL A 471 -17.90 15.74 -1.05
N ALA A 472 -16.84 15.25 -0.40
CA ALA A 472 -16.70 15.26 1.04
C ALA A 472 -15.23 15.35 1.49
N VAL A 473 -15.03 15.93 2.67
CA VAL A 473 -13.74 15.97 3.37
C VAL A 473 -13.94 15.53 4.82
N ILE A 474 -13.22 14.50 5.24
CA ILE A 474 -13.23 13.96 6.60
C ILE A 474 -12.10 14.64 7.38
N GLU A 475 -12.46 15.39 8.42
CA GLU A 475 -11.54 16.26 9.16
C GLU A 475 -11.06 15.60 10.46
N LEU A 476 -9.98 14.83 10.38
CA LEU A 476 -9.34 14.33 11.60
C LEU A 476 -8.74 15.50 12.41
N PRO A 477 -8.90 15.49 13.75
CA PRO A 477 -8.35 16.51 14.63
C PRO A 477 -6.85 16.30 14.94
N LEU A 478 -6.15 15.48 14.15
CA LEU A 478 -4.75 15.11 14.33
C LEU A 478 -4.05 14.90 12.99
N ARG A 479 -2.73 15.09 12.98
CA ARG A 479 -1.86 14.56 11.91
C ARG A 479 -1.81 13.04 12.02
N MET A 480 -1.72 12.36 10.89
CA MET A 480 -1.20 11.00 10.79
C MET A 480 0.20 11.04 10.14
N ARG A 481 1.09 10.12 10.50
CA ARG A 481 2.32 9.96 9.71
C ARG A 481 1.92 9.44 8.34
N ALA A 482 2.64 9.85 7.29
CA ALA A 482 2.37 9.38 5.94
C ALA A 482 2.36 7.84 5.91
N GLN A 483 1.26 7.29 5.39
CA GLN A 483 1.06 5.87 5.19
C GLN A 483 1.34 5.53 3.73
N ILE A 484 1.70 4.27 3.47
CA ILE A 484 2.17 3.82 2.16
C ILE A 484 0.96 3.39 1.33
N HIS A 485 0.47 2.16 1.58
CA HIS A 485 -0.70 1.64 0.87
C HIS A 485 -1.97 1.62 1.71
N GLY A 486 -3.09 1.62 1.01
CA GLY A 486 -4.41 1.38 1.58
C GLY A 486 -5.39 0.74 0.60
N ASN A 487 -6.44 0.15 1.16
CA ASN A 487 -7.45 -0.58 0.42
C ASN A 487 -8.85 -0.32 1.00
N TRP A 488 -9.83 -0.27 0.10
CA TRP A 488 -11.23 -0.18 0.44
C TRP A 488 -11.80 -1.59 0.60
N VAL A 489 -12.55 -1.80 1.68
CA VAL A 489 -13.27 -3.04 1.93
C VAL A 489 -14.73 -2.70 2.09
N ASP A 490 -15.55 -3.21 1.18
CA ASP A 490 -17.00 -3.00 1.20
C ASP A 490 -17.61 -3.59 2.48
N ALA A 491 -18.63 -2.92 3.04
CA ALA A 491 -19.30 -3.38 4.26
C ALA A 491 -19.86 -4.81 4.13
N ARG A 492 -20.20 -5.26 2.91
CA ARG A 492 -20.68 -6.62 2.62
C ARG A 492 -19.63 -7.70 2.84
N GLU A 493 -18.34 -7.35 2.84
CA GLU A 493 -17.25 -8.28 3.16
C GLU A 493 -16.97 -8.38 4.67
N LEU A 494 -17.55 -7.50 5.48
CA LEU A 494 -17.29 -7.37 6.91
C LEU A 494 -18.42 -7.96 7.77
N ASN A 495 -18.10 -8.31 9.01
CA ASN A 495 -19.02 -9.00 9.92
C ASN A 495 -20.01 -8.06 10.65
N GLY A 496 -20.08 -6.78 10.25
CA GLY A 496 -21.05 -5.80 10.73
C GLY A 496 -20.85 -5.27 12.17
N GLN A 497 -19.73 -5.58 12.84
CA GLN A 497 -19.44 -4.97 14.15
C GLN A 497 -19.08 -3.49 13.99
N PRO A 498 -19.36 -2.62 14.99
CA PRO A 498 -18.93 -1.24 14.93
C PRO A 498 -17.40 -1.13 15.08
N LEU A 499 -16.78 -0.21 14.33
CA LEU A 499 -15.34 0.06 14.47
C LEU A 499 -15.07 0.71 15.83
N VAL A 500 -15.95 1.62 16.27
CA VAL A 500 -15.92 2.25 17.59
C VAL A 500 -17.13 1.79 18.39
N VAL A 501 -16.87 1.12 19.51
CA VAL A 501 -17.95 0.55 20.32
C VAL A 501 -18.66 1.67 21.09
N PRO A 502 -19.99 1.86 20.88
CA PRO A 502 -20.71 2.89 21.60
C PRO A 502 -20.74 2.59 23.11
N PRO A 503 -20.72 3.62 23.97
CA PRO A 503 -20.80 3.40 25.40
C PRO A 503 -22.13 2.74 25.76
N PRO A 504 -22.12 1.79 26.70
CA PRO A 504 -23.33 1.07 27.02
C PRO A 504 -24.35 1.93 27.78
N LEU A 505 -25.64 1.74 27.50
CA LEU A 505 -26.73 2.55 28.05
C LEU A 505 -27.19 2.13 29.46
N HIS A 506 -26.67 1.03 30.02
CA HIS A 506 -27.21 0.40 31.24
C HIS A 506 -26.98 1.18 32.56
N HIS A 507 -26.48 2.43 32.50
CA HIS A 507 -26.35 3.35 33.62
C HIS A 507 -26.89 4.76 33.34
N MET A 508 -27.68 4.94 32.27
CA MET A 508 -28.31 6.24 32.01
C MET A 508 -29.29 6.60 33.13
N THR A 509 -29.07 7.76 33.76
CA THR A 509 -30.00 8.31 34.75
C THR A 509 -31.04 9.16 34.03
N TRP A 510 -32.30 8.73 34.07
CA TRP A 510 -33.39 9.46 33.45
C TRP A 510 -33.89 10.55 34.40
N LYS A 511 -34.06 11.79 33.91
CA LYS A 511 -34.70 12.86 34.68
C LYS A 511 -36.18 12.49 34.90
N HIS A 512 -36.57 12.22 36.14
CA HIS A 512 -37.98 12.13 36.50
C HIS A 512 -38.61 13.52 36.42
N ARG A 513 -39.48 13.75 35.43
CA ARG A 513 -40.41 14.89 35.46
C ARG A 513 -41.58 14.52 36.38
N PRO A 514 -41.90 15.35 37.41
CA PRO A 514 -43.06 15.09 38.26
C PRO A 514 -44.33 14.93 37.42
N GLY A 515 -45.02 13.80 37.57
CA GLY A 515 -46.29 13.51 36.88
C GLY A 515 -46.20 12.65 35.60
N GLN A 516 -45.02 12.25 35.13
CA GLN A 516 -44.88 11.24 34.07
C GLN A 516 -44.48 9.88 34.65
N SER A 517 -45.29 8.85 34.37
CA SER A 517 -44.93 7.46 34.68
C SER A 517 -43.67 7.08 33.91
N VAL A 518 -42.68 6.53 34.62
CA VAL A 518 -41.48 5.94 34.04
C VAL A 518 -41.90 4.79 33.12
N PRO A 519 -41.37 4.69 31.89
CA PRO A 519 -41.54 3.48 31.10
C PRO A 519 -40.90 2.33 31.88
N THR A 520 -41.71 1.44 32.45
CA THR A 520 -41.22 0.22 33.08
C THR A 520 -40.54 -0.61 32.00
N GLY A 521 -39.24 -0.85 32.16
CA GLY A 521 -38.41 -1.54 31.19
C GLY A 521 -39.05 -2.83 30.67
N ARG A 522 -39.54 -2.76 29.42
CA ARG A 522 -39.76 -3.84 28.46
C ARG A 522 -40.07 -3.14 27.13
N GLY A 523 -39.03 -2.91 26.32
CA GLY A 523 -39.22 -2.20 25.05
C GLY A 523 -37.92 -1.75 24.38
N VAL A 524 -36.87 -2.57 24.41
CA VAL A 524 -35.87 -2.59 23.34
C VAL A 524 -35.59 -4.08 23.10
N VAL A 525 -36.57 -4.74 22.47
CA VAL A 525 -36.29 -5.98 21.74
C VAL A 525 -35.64 -5.50 20.44
N ALA A 526 -34.48 -6.06 20.15
CA ALA A 526 -33.83 -5.93 18.86
C ALA A 526 -34.85 -6.17 17.74
N GLU A 527 -35.03 -5.20 16.85
CA GLU A 527 -35.44 -5.53 15.49
C GLU A 527 -34.23 -6.17 14.82
N SER A 528 -34.13 -7.49 15.00
CA SER A 528 -33.57 -8.35 13.96
C SER A 528 -34.53 -8.28 12.77
N SER A 529 -34.18 -7.53 11.73
CA SER A 529 -34.82 -7.65 10.43
C SER A 529 -33.86 -8.37 9.48
N GLU A 530 -33.88 -9.69 9.55
CA GLU A 530 -33.80 -10.52 8.35
C GLU A 530 -35.19 -10.53 7.71
N VAL A 531 -35.31 -9.99 6.49
CA VAL A 531 -35.99 -10.62 5.34
C VAL A 531 -35.18 -10.26 4.11
#